data_AF-A0A2E5NV75-F1
#
_entry.id   AF-A0A2E5NV75-F1
#
_cell.length_a   1.000
_cell.length_b   1.000
_cell.length_c   1.000
_cell.angle_alpha   90.00
_cell.angle_beta   90.00
_cell.angle_gamma   90.00
#
_symmetry.space_group_name_H-M   'P 1'
#
loop_
_entity.id
_entity.type
_entity.pdbx_description
1 polymer ?
#
loop_
_entity_poly.entity_id
_entity_poly.type
_entity_poly.pdbx_seq_one_letter_code
_entity_poly.pdbx_strand_id
1 'polypeptide(L)'
;MSLGIPLKLLSSKIPPVRHAHQDFFTRFGELANGADEICVLTGYVSTKSLLFVKANIESGSLPTIVLTIGMHAFGRFSRAQYDLVKEIAELLKNSNSGTVAICTAFPFHGKLYIFRRANRPQAALLGSSNLSGLDQSRQVFELDIEVEEEELLAELEMLHDDVRSKVTEDFLDWEPTKFKPSNLMAELPNTTVVFQEEVINVQNRIQTEYRLPLKCKPKSNMNVYHGKGRQSKRTGLVRPRPWYEIEVIVSSSITSLTGYPRKRAFDVITDDGWKFRCKTSGDHAKNLRSEDNLEILGTWIKGRMEEAGKLNIGDVVTKSHLTGYGRSHISLCSTDDRDLWFLSFKP
;
A
#
# COMPACT_ATOMS: atom_id res chain seq x y z
N MET A 1 -26.83 -12.35 -33.69
CA MET A 1 -25.51 -12.01 -33.12
C MET A 1 -25.59 -10.56 -32.67
N SER A 2 -25.60 -10.31 -31.36
CA SER A 2 -25.46 -8.92 -30.89
C SER A 2 -24.04 -8.50 -31.26
N LEU A 3 -23.90 -7.52 -32.16
CA LEU A 3 -22.64 -6.83 -32.40
C LEU A 3 -22.27 -6.16 -31.07
N GLY A 4 -21.48 -6.86 -30.25
CA GLY A 4 -20.92 -6.29 -29.03
C GLY A 4 -20.08 -5.09 -29.42
N ILE A 5 -20.21 -4.00 -28.67
CA ILE A 5 -19.33 -2.85 -28.83
C ILE A 5 -17.94 -3.34 -28.40
N PRO A 6 -16.92 -3.33 -29.28
CA PRO A 6 -15.61 -3.92 -29.01
C PRO A 6 -14.76 -3.06 -28.06
N LEU A 7 -15.33 -1.95 -27.59
CA LEU A 7 -14.77 -1.02 -26.62
C LEU A 7 -15.77 -0.80 -25.47
N LYS A 8 -15.30 -0.91 -24.22
CA LYS A 8 -16.14 -0.67 -23.03
C LYS A 8 -15.48 0.36 -22.11
N LEU A 9 -16.21 1.41 -21.77
CA LEU A 9 -15.76 2.40 -20.79
C LEU A 9 -15.81 1.82 -19.37
N LEU A 10 -14.69 1.98 -18.66
CA LEU A 10 -14.53 1.70 -17.24
C LEU A 10 -14.27 3.02 -16.50
N SER A 11 -14.80 3.15 -15.30
CA SER A 11 -14.59 4.36 -14.52
C SER A 11 -14.73 4.16 -13.01
N SER A 12 -14.06 5.04 -12.26
CA SER A 12 -14.09 5.05 -10.80
C SER A 12 -15.43 5.48 -10.24
N LYS A 13 -15.89 4.82 -9.18
CA LYS A 13 -17.15 5.14 -8.50
C LYS A 13 -16.89 5.97 -7.25
N ILE A 14 -16.78 7.29 -7.40
CA ILE A 14 -16.51 8.22 -6.28
C ILE A 14 -17.70 9.17 -6.11
N PRO A 15 -18.38 9.16 -4.93
CA PRO A 15 -19.45 10.11 -4.66
C PRO A 15 -19.03 11.58 -4.83
N PRO A 16 -19.91 12.47 -5.32
CA PRO A 16 -21.31 12.23 -5.69
C PRO A 16 -21.50 11.63 -7.10
N VAL A 17 -20.42 11.43 -7.87
CA VAL A 17 -20.47 10.93 -9.24
C VAL A 17 -20.80 9.43 -9.24
N ARG A 18 -21.98 9.08 -9.79
CA ARG A 18 -22.46 7.69 -9.89
C ARG A 18 -22.78 7.38 -11.36
N HIS A 19 -22.23 6.28 -11.85
CA HIS A 19 -22.49 5.76 -13.19
C HIS A 19 -22.61 4.23 -13.16
N ALA A 20 -23.11 3.63 -14.25
CA ALA A 20 -23.25 2.19 -14.38
C ALA A 20 -21.95 1.45 -14.75
N HIS A 21 -20.95 2.16 -15.32
CA HIS A 21 -19.68 1.56 -15.73
C HIS A 21 -19.00 0.77 -14.62
N GLN A 22 -18.34 -0.31 -15.01
CA GLN A 22 -17.58 -1.16 -14.10
C GLN A 22 -16.25 -0.48 -13.74
N ASP A 23 -15.72 -0.72 -12.54
CA ASP A 23 -14.42 -0.19 -12.14
C ASP A 23 -13.28 -1.04 -12.70
N PHE A 24 -12.13 -0.39 -12.94
CA PHE A 24 -10.91 -1.01 -13.46
C PHE A 24 -10.54 -2.29 -12.72
N PHE A 25 -10.47 -2.26 -11.39
CA PHE A 25 -9.95 -3.40 -10.63
C PHE A 25 -10.84 -4.63 -10.73
N THR A 26 -12.15 -4.39 -10.62
CA THR A 26 -13.13 -5.43 -10.83
C THR A 26 -12.91 -6.10 -12.19
N ARG A 27 -12.76 -5.32 -13.27
CA ARG A 27 -12.66 -5.86 -14.62
C ARG A 27 -11.31 -6.52 -14.87
N PHE A 28 -10.22 -5.91 -14.37
CA PHE A 28 -8.88 -6.50 -14.31
C PHE A 28 -8.94 -7.92 -13.71
N GLY A 29 -9.63 -8.10 -12.59
CA GLY A 29 -9.74 -9.41 -11.96
C GLY A 29 -10.54 -10.43 -12.74
N GLU A 30 -11.58 -10.02 -13.47
CA GLU A 30 -12.34 -10.92 -14.34
C GLU A 30 -11.50 -11.37 -15.53
N LEU A 31 -10.78 -10.44 -16.17
CA LEU A 31 -9.90 -10.74 -17.28
C LEU A 31 -8.70 -11.59 -16.84
N ALA A 32 -8.11 -11.28 -15.68
CA ALA A 32 -7.01 -12.05 -15.10
C ALA A 32 -7.41 -13.51 -14.83
N ASN A 33 -8.63 -13.75 -14.34
CA ASN A 33 -9.13 -15.10 -14.07
C ASN A 33 -9.36 -15.94 -15.35
N GLY A 34 -9.50 -15.28 -16.51
CA GLY A 34 -9.65 -15.93 -17.82
C GLY A 34 -8.36 -16.04 -18.63
N ALA A 35 -7.24 -15.50 -18.12
CA ALA A 35 -5.97 -15.39 -18.82
C ALA A 35 -4.94 -16.39 -18.29
N ASP A 36 -4.01 -16.78 -19.15
CA ASP A 36 -2.83 -17.58 -18.79
C ASP A 36 -1.59 -16.70 -18.54
N GLU A 37 -1.62 -15.46 -19.07
CA GLU A 37 -0.58 -14.45 -18.89
C GLU A 37 -1.17 -13.03 -18.91
N ILE A 38 -0.61 -12.13 -18.10
CA ILE A 38 -0.91 -10.71 -18.11
C ILE A 38 0.38 -9.93 -18.37
N CYS A 39 0.37 -9.15 -19.44
CA CYS A 39 1.42 -8.17 -19.74
C CYS A 39 1.02 -6.81 -19.18
N VAL A 40 1.85 -6.26 -18.29
CA VAL A 40 1.60 -4.99 -17.61
C VAL A 40 2.69 -4.02 -17.97
N LEU A 41 2.30 -2.89 -18.54
CA LEU A 41 3.18 -1.76 -18.82
C LEU A 41 2.61 -0.52 -18.11
N THR A 42 3.25 -0.13 -17.01
CA THR A 42 2.71 0.88 -16.09
C THR A 42 3.75 1.93 -15.73
N GLY A 43 3.35 3.19 -15.68
CA GLY A 43 4.24 4.28 -15.29
C GLY A 43 4.76 4.15 -13.86
N TYR A 44 3.86 4.02 -12.88
CA TYR A 44 4.23 4.01 -11.47
C TYR A 44 3.67 2.79 -10.73
N VAL A 45 4.52 2.19 -9.90
CA VAL A 45 4.12 1.22 -8.86
C VAL A 45 4.17 1.85 -7.46
N SER A 46 3.24 1.46 -6.59
CA SER A 46 3.26 1.77 -5.16
C SER A 46 3.55 0.51 -4.33
N THR A 47 4.00 0.67 -3.09
CA THR A 47 4.18 -0.47 -2.19
C THR A 47 2.89 -1.28 -2.05
N LYS A 48 1.73 -0.61 -1.94
CA LYS A 48 0.43 -1.28 -1.86
C LYS A 48 0.14 -2.13 -3.10
N SER A 49 0.44 -1.62 -4.30
CA SER A 49 0.20 -2.38 -5.53
C SER A 49 1.14 -3.57 -5.67
N LEU A 50 2.39 -3.40 -5.27
CA LEU A 50 3.38 -4.47 -5.29
C LEU A 50 3.02 -5.58 -4.29
N LEU A 51 2.59 -5.24 -3.07
CA LEU A 51 2.12 -6.23 -2.09
C LEU A 51 0.88 -6.98 -2.57
N PHE A 52 -0.02 -6.31 -3.29
CA PHE A 52 -1.14 -6.98 -3.93
C PHE A 52 -0.67 -7.98 -5.00
N VAL A 53 0.24 -7.58 -5.90
CA VAL A 53 0.79 -8.47 -6.94
C VAL A 53 1.45 -9.67 -6.27
N LYS A 54 2.36 -9.43 -5.31
CA LYS A 54 3.02 -10.48 -4.54
C LYS A 54 2.04 -11.46 -3.92
N ALA A 55 1.07 -10.97 -3.14
CA ALA A 55 0.11 -11.83 -2.44
C ALA A 55 -0.71 -12.71 -3.39
N ASN A 56 -1.04 -12.21 -4.59
CA ASN A 56 -1.83 -12.98 -5.56
C ASN A 56 -0.98 -13.91 -6.43
N ILE A 57 0.31 -13.63 -6.62
CA ILE A 57 1.24 -14.62 -7.18
C ILE A 57 1.42 -15.76 -6.16
N GLU A 58 1.68 -15.44 -4.89
CA GLU A 58 1.87 -16.43 -3.81
C GLU A 58 0.63 -17.31 -3.60
N SER A 59 -0.58 -16.77 -3.76
CA SER A 59 -1.83 -17.54 -3.65
C SER A 59 -2.22 -18.27 -4.93
N GLY A 60 -1.45 -18.13 -6.02
CA GLY A 60 -1.80 -18.69 -7.34
C GLY A 60 -3.07 -18.09 -7.94
N SER A 61 -3.46 -16.89 -7.52
CA SER A 61 -4.69 -16.20 -7.99
C SER A 61 -4.44 -15.27 -9.17
N LEU A 62 -3.18 -14.92 -9.44
CA LEU A 62 -2.77 -14.28 -10.69
C LEU A 62 -2.08 -15.30 -11.60
N PRO A 63 -2.31 -15.23 -12.92
CA PRO A 63 -1.57 -16.00 -13.90
C PRO A 63 -0.14 -15.48 -14.04
N THR A 64 0.60 -15.97 -15.04
CA THR A 64 1.93 -15.46 -15.38
C THR A 64 1.91 -13.94 -15.55
N ILE A 65 2.89 -13.23 -14.97
CA ILE A 65 2.97 -11.77 -15.04
C ILE A 65 4.24 -11.31 -15.73
N VAL A 66 4.07 -10.48 -16.76
CA VAL A 66 5.16 -9.75 -17.43
C VAL A 66 5.02 -8.29 -17.05
N LEU A 67 5.77 -7.84 -16.05
CA LEU A 67 5.69 -6.47 -15.53
C LEU A 67 6.78 -5.58 -16.14
N THR A 68 6.39 -4.39 -16.59
CA THR A 68 7.28 -3.34 -17.08
C THR A 68 6.98 -2.03 -16.33
N ILE A 69 7.99 -1.48 -15.66
CA ILE A 69 7.88 -0.27 -14.83
C ILE A 69 8.51 0.92 -15.57
N GLY A 70 7.71 1.95 -15.84
CA GLY A 70 8.09 3.01 -16.80
C GLY A 70 8.77 4.25 -16.24
N MET A 71 8.39 4.72 -15.04
CA MET A 71 8.82 6.03 -14.54
C MET A 71 9.93 5.98 -13.49
N HIS A 72 10.08 4.86 -12.78
CA HIS A 72 10.87 4.83 -11.53
C HIS A 72 12.38 4.91 -11.72
N ALA A 73 12.92 4.59 -12.91
CA ALA A 73 14.33 4.87 -13.21
C ALA A 73 14.64 6.37 -13.23
N PHE A 74 13.65 7.20 -13.61
CA PHE A 74 13.78 8.65 -13.74
C PHE A 74 13.26 9.39 -12.50
N GLY A 75 12.13 8.92 -11.95
CA GLY A 75 11.49 9.47 -10.75
C GLY A 75 12.05 8.95 -9.42
N ARG A 76 12.93 7.94 -9.48
CA ARG A 76 13.53 7.20 -8.35
C ARG A 76 12.53 6.38 -7.54
N PHE A 77 12.94 5.17 -7.18
CA PHE A 77 12.27 4.37 -6.16
C PHE A 77 12.53 4.90 -4.75
N SER A 78 11.61 4.63 -3.81
CA SER A 78 12.04 4.49 -2.41
C SER A 78 12.74 3.15 -2.22
N ARG A 79 13.59 3.05 -1.20
CA ARG A 79 14.25 1.79 -0.81
C ARG A 79 13.25 0.64 -0.74
N ALA A 80 12.15 0.88 -0.02
CA ALA A 80 11.04 -0.05 0.14
C ALA A 80 10.39 -0.52 -1.18
N GLN A 81 10.17 0.40 -2.14
CA GLN A 81 9.60 0.02 -3.43
C GLN A 81 10.58 -0.85 -4.21
N TYR A 82 11.86 -0.47 -4.26
CA TYR A 82 12.88 -1.22 -4.99
C TYR A 82 13.06 -2.64 -4.44
N ASP A 83 13.19 -2.77 -3.12
CA ASP A 83 13.38 -4.07 -2.47
C ASP A 83 12.19 -5.00 -2.72
N LEU A 84 10.97 -4.46 -2.69
CA LEU A 84 9.77 -5.25 -2.96
C LEU A 84 9.63 -5.63 -4.44
N VAL A 85 10.02 -4.76 -5.39
CA VAL A 85 10.07 -5.14 -6.81
C VAL A 85 11.12 -6.22 -7.03
N LYS A 86 12.30 -6.10 -6.39
CA LYS A 86 13.36 -7.11 -6.47
C LYS A 86 12.89 -8.46 -5.97
N GLU A 87 12.24 -8.49 -4.81
CA GLU A 87 11.64 -9.71 -4.25
C GLU A 87 10.61 -10.33 -5.20
N ILE A 88 9.73 -9.52 -5.81
CA ILE A 88 8.76 -10.00 -6.81
C ILE A 88 9.46 -10.55 -8.05
N ALA A 89 10.50 -9.88 -8.54
CA ALA A 89 11.26 -10.31 -9.71
C ALA A 89 11.97 -11.65 -9.46
N GLU A 90 12.59 -11.82 -8.29
CA GLU A 90 13.19 -13.09 -7.86
C GLU A 90 12.13 -14.19 -7.73
N LEU A 91 10.99 -13.88 -7.12
CA LEU A 91 9.88 -14.82 -6.97
C LEU A 91 9.41 -15.33 -8.34
N LEU A 92 9.10 -14.41 -9.27
CA LEU A 92 8.62 -14.75 -10.62
C LEU A 92 9.64 -15.56 -11.42
N LYS A 93 10.94 -15.22 -11.30
CA LYS A 93 12.03 -15.93 -11.96
C LYS A 93 12.18 -17.35 -11.41
N ASN A 94 12.13 -17.51 -10.09
CA ASN A 94 12.28 -18.81 -9.43
C ASN A 94 11.10 -19.76 -9.69
N SER A 95 9.89 -19.24 -9.85
CA SER A 95 8.70 -20.03 -10.20
C SER A 95 8.48 -20.19 -11.71
N ASN A 96 9.35 -19.61 -12.55
CA ASN A 96 9.17 -19.54 -14.00
C ASN A 96 7.76 -19.03 -14.40
N SER A 97 7.25 -18.05 -13.65
CA SER A 97 5.87 -17.56 -13.76
C SER A 97 5.80 -16.07 -14.11
N GLY A 98 6.86 -15.52 -14.70
CA GLY A 98 6.88 -14.13 -15.14
C GLY A 98 8.25 -13.49 -15.13
N THR A 99 8.28 -12.20 -15.44
CA THR A 99 9.49 -11.37 -15.46
C THR A 99 9.17 -9.93 -15.10
N VAL A 100 10.17 -9.19 -14.62
CA VAL A 100 10.06 -7.76 -14.32
C VAL A 100 11.13 -7.00 -15.08
N ALA A 101 10.75 -5.93 -15.76
CA ALA A 101 11.65 -5.04 -16.47
C ALA A 101 11.41 -3.59 -16.09
N ILE A 102 12.41 -2.75 -16.32
CA ILE A 102 12.35 -1.30 -16.05
C ILE A 102 12.77 -0.50 -17.28
N CYS A 103 11.99 0.54 -17.61
CA CYS A 103 12.35 1.45 -18.69
C CYS A 103 13.55 2.31 -18.27
N THR A 104 14.62 2.27 -19.08
CA THR A 104 15.86 3.03 -18.84
C THR A 104 16.16 4.05 -19.94
N ALA A 105 15.54 3.95 -21.11
CA ALA A 105 15.78 4.90 -22.21
C ALA A 105 14.99 6.22 -22.06
N PHE A 106 13.73 6.16 -21.63
CA PHE A 106 12.89 7.33 -21.39
C PHE A 106 11.79 7.06 -20.33
N PRO A 107 11.25 8.12 -19.69
CA PRO A 107 10.15 7.96 -18.74
C PRO A 107 8.87 7.56 -19.46
N PHE A 108 8.46 6.29 -19.30
CA PHE A 108 7.19 5.80 -19.84
C PHE A 108 6.07 6.01 -18.80
N HIS A 109 5.06 6.83 -19.11
CA HIS A 109 3.97 7.15 -18.19
C HIS A 109 2.64 6.43 -18.52
N GLY A 110 2.56 5.66 -19.60
CA GLY A 110 1.33 4.96 -20.00
C GLY A 110 0.88 3.89 -19.00
N LYS A 111 -0.34 3.38 -19.20
CA LYS A 111 -0.89 2.25 -18.44
C LYS A 111 -1.61 1.32 -19.40
N LEU A 112 -1.04 0.16 -19.63
CA LEU A 112 -1.52 -0.86 -20.53
C LEU A 112 -1.46 -2.22 -19.83
N TYR A 113 -2.56 -2.95 -19.92
CA TYR A 113 -2.69 -4.30 -19.39
C TYR A 113 -3.24 -5.18 -20.49
N ILE A 114 -2.47 -6.15 -20.97
CA ILE A 114 -2.90 -7.10 -22.01
C ILE A 114 -3.10 -8.46 -21.35
N PHE A 115 -4.25 -9.07 -21.61
CA PHE A 115 -4.64 -10.36 -21.06
C PHE A 115 -4.55 -11.40 -22.17
N ARG A 116 -3.63 -12.34 -22.03
CA ARG A 116 -3.36 -13.38 -23.02
C ARG A 116 -3.94 -14.71 -22.58
N ARG A 117 -4.45 -15.47 -23.55
CA ARG A 117 -4.84 -16.87 -23.36
C ARG A 117 -4.36 -17.67 -24.56
N ALA A 118 -3.71 -18.80 -24.32
CA ALA A 118 -3.10 -19.62 -25.37
C ALA A 118 -2.25 -18.79 -26.37
N ASN A 119 -1.40 -17.91 -25.84
CA ASN A 119 -0.52 -17.00 -26.61
C ASN A 119 -1.23 -16.04 -27.57
N ARG A 120 -2.49 -15.68 -27.30
CA ARG A 120 -3.20 -14.63 -28.06
C ARG A 120 -3.79 -13.58 -27.12
N PRO A 121 -3.70 -12.27 -27.45
CA PRO A 121 -4.39 -11.24 -26.70
C PRO A 121 -5.90 -11.46 -26.81
N GLN A 122 -6.60 -11.48 -25.68
CA GLN A 122 -8.06 -11.62 -25.60
C GLN A 122 -8.74 -10.31 -25.28
N ALA A 123 -8.09 -9.49 -24.45
CA ALA A 123 -8.54 -8.16 -24.10
C ALA A 123 -7.35 -7.32 -23.64
N ALA A 124 -7.52 -6.01 -23.68
CA ALA A 124 -6.61 -5.06 -23.07
C ALA A 124 -7.36 -4.02 -22.25
N LEU A 125 -6.74 -3.53 -21.18
CA LEU A 125 -7.18 -2.33 -20.46
C LEU A 125 -6.16 -1.22 -20.71
N LEU A 126 -6.65 -0.06 -21.12
CA LEU A 126 -5.86 1.13 -21.41
C LEU A 126 -6.50 2.35 -20.76
N GLY A 127 -5.71 3.18 -20.07
CA GLY A 127 -6.25 4.39 -19.46
C GLY A 127 -5.35 5.04 -18.43
N SER A 128 -5.96 5.55 -17.37
CA SER A 128 -5.27 6.30 -16.31
C SER A 128 -4.91 5.43 -15.10
N SER A 129 -5.56 4.28 -14.91
CA SER A 129 -5.34 3.40 -13.76
C SER A 129 -3.96 2.73 -13.77
N ASN A 130 -3.10 3.12 -12.82
CA ASN A 130 -1.93 2.29 -12.45
C ASN A 130 -2.38 1.07 -11.64
N LEU A 131 -1.49 0.09 -11.43
CA LEU A 131 -1.74 -0.98 -10.46
C LEU A 131 -2.03 -0.41 -9.05
N SER A 132 -1.59 0.81 -8.74
CA SER A 132 -1.95 1.51 -7.50
C SER A 132 -3.43 1.86 -7.34
N GLY A 133 -4.26 1.73 -8.39
CA GLY A 133 -5.73 1.92 -8.34
C GLY A 133 -6.46 0.93 -7.42
N LEU A 134 -5.73 -0.03 -6.84
CA LEU A 134 -6.16 -0.89 -5.74
C LEU A 134 -6.54 -0.14 -4.46
N ASP A 135 -5.97 1.05 -4.27
CA ASP A 135 -6.12 1.81 -3.05
C ASP A 135 -7.44 2.59 -3.03
N GLN A 136 -8.49 2.00 -2.46
CA GLN A 136 -9.78 2.67 -2.28
C GLN A 136 -9.72 3.92 -1.37
N SER A 137 -8.60 4.14 -0.65
CA SER A 137 -8.39 5.38 0.10
C SER A 137 -7.95 6.54 -0.80
N ARG A 138 -7.44 6.26 -2.00
CA ARG A 138 -7.15 7.29 -3.00
C ARG A 138 -8.46 7.74 -3.62
N GLN A 139 -8.84 8.98 -3.33
CA GLN A 139 -9.96 9.66 -3.98
C GLN A 139 -9.57 10.17 -5.37
N VAL A 140 -8.94 9.31 -6.19
CA VAL A 140 -8.56 9.65 -7.56
C VAL A 140 -9.59 9.05 -8.50
N PHE A 141 -10.22 9.91 -9.32
CA PHE A 141 -11.19 9.47 -10.32
C PHE A 141 -10.45 9.03 -11.58
N GLU A 142 -10.43 7.72 -11.84
CA GLU A 142 -9.78 7.11 -13.00
C GLU A 142 -10.79 6.74 -14.10
N LEU A 143 -10.32 6.82 -15.36
CA LEU A 143 -11.04 6.43 -16.57
C LEU A 143 -10.17 5.46 -17.38
N ASP A 144 -10.77 4.36 -17.80
CA ASP A 144 -10.08 3.35 -18.62
C ASP A 144 -11.03 2.80 -19.69
N ILE A 145 -10.47 2.20 -20.73
CA ILE A 145 -11.20 1.51 -21.78
C ILE A 145 -10.72 0.07 -21.81
N GLU A 146 -11.68 -0.85 -21.86
CA GLU A 146 -11.45 -2.22 -22.26
C GLU A 146 -11.56 -2.34 -23.77
N VAL A 147 -10.58 -3.00 -24.36
CA VAL A 147 -10.46 -3.28 -25.79
C VAL A 147 -10.56 -4.78 -26.02
N GLU A 148 -11.50 -5.21 -26.87
CA GLU A 148 -11.62 -6.58 -27.38
C GLU A 148 -11.50 -6.64 -28.92
N GLU A 149 -11.22 -5.50 -29.56
CA GLU A 149 -11.07 -5.36 -31.01
C GLU A 149 -9.72 -5.93 -31.48
N GLU A 150 -9.75 -6.84 -32.46
CA GLU A 150 -8.61 -7.72 -32.79
C GLU A 150 -7.42 -6.94 -33.35
N GLU A 151 -7.68 -6.01 -34.27
CA GLU A 151 -6.66 -5.16 -34.89
C GLU A 151 -5.95 -4.27 -33.86
N LEU A 152 -6.69 -3.59 -33.00
CA LEU A 152 -6.14 -2.75 -31.94
C LEU A 152 -5.42 -3.58 -30.88
N LEU A 153 -5.89 -4.79 -30.56
CA LEU A 153 -5.17 -5.68 -29.67
C LEU A 153 -3.80 -6.07 -30.22
N ALA A 154 -3.70 -6.36 -31.52
CA ALA A 154 -2.44 -6.67 -32.17
C ALA A 154 -1.48 -5.46 -32.14
N GLU A 155 -1.98 -4.24 -32.37
CA GLU A 155 -1.17 -3.01 -32.27
C GLU A 155 -0.66 -2.77 -30.84
N LEU A 156 -1.51 -2.96 -29.83
CA LEU A 156 -1.15 -2.79 -28.43
C LEU A 156 -0.11 -3.83 -27.99
N GLU A 157 -0.23 -5.06 -28.47
CA GLU A 157 0.74 -6.14 -28.24
C GLU A 157 2.10 -5.81 -28.87
N MET A 158 2.11 -5.38 -30.14
CA MET A 158 3.33 -4.93 -30.80
C MET A 158 4.00 -3.76 -30.05
N LEU A 159 3.21 -2.79 -29.58
CA LEU A 159 3.72 -1.67 -28.79
C LEU A 159 4.34 -2.13 -27.48
N HIS A 160 3.68 -3.04 -26.76
CA HIS A 160 4.21 -3.62 -25.52
C HIS A 160 5.57 -4.29 -25.77
N ASP A 161 5.66 -5.13 -26.79
CA ASP A 161 6.86 -5.90 -27.10
C ASP A 161 7.99 -4.99 -27.59
N ASP A 162 7.68 -3.94 -28.35
CA ASP A 162 8.62 -2.91 -28.76
C ASP A 162 9.19 -2.14 -27.56
N VAL A 163 8.32 -1.68 -26.65
CA VAL A 163 8.76 -0.99 -25.44
C VAL A 163 9.67 -1.91 -24.63
N ARG A 164 9.23 -3.16 -24.39
CA ARG A 164 10.00 -4.11 -23.59
C ARG A 164 11.35 -4.45 -24.22
N SER A 165 11.41 -4.70 -25.51
CA SER A 165 12.65 -5.12 -26.18
C SER A 165 13.64 -3.99 -26.45
N LYS A 166 13.17 -2.76 -26.65
CA LYS A 166 14.03 -1.64 -27.12
C LYS A 166 14.45 -0.68 -26.02
N VAL A 167 13.69 -0.56 -24.94
CA VAL A 167 13.87 0.53 -23.97
C VAL A 167 13.92 0.10 -22.51
N THR A 168 13.97 -1.21 -22.25
CA THR A 168 14.00 -1.75 -20.88
C THR A 168 15.22 -2.60 -20.59
N GLU A 169 15.54 -2.73 -19.31
CA GLU A 169 16.50 -3.68 -18.76
C GLU A 169 15.77 -4.67 -17.84
N ASP A 170 16.30 -5.89 -17.68
CA ASP A 170 15.83 -6.82 -16.64
C ASP A 170 16.03 -6.15 -15.27
N PHE A 171 14.99 -6.16 -14.44
CA PHE A 171 15.03 -5.48 -13.16
C PHE A 171 16.10 -6.05 -12.22
N LEU A 172 16.40 -7.35 -12.31
CA LEU A 172 17.41 -7.99 -11.46
C LEU A 172 18.84 -7.60 -11.86
N ASP A 173 19.04 -7.15 -13.09
CA ASP A 173 20.33 -6.68 -13.62
C ASP A 173 20.47 -5.15 -13.48
N TRP A 174 19.43 -4.46 -12.99
CA TRP A 174 19.39 -3.01 -12.84
C TRP A 174 19.52 -2.55 -11.39
N GLU A 175 20.38 -1.55 -11.16
CA GLU A 175 20.56 -0.90 -9.86
C GLU A 175 20.35 0.62 -9.92
N PRO A 176 19.54 1.20 -9.01
CA PRO A 176 19.36 2.64 -8.92
C PRO A 176 20.59 3.30 -8.30
N THR A 177 20.99 4.45 -8.84
CA THR A 177 22.08 5.26 -8.26
C THR A 177 21.67 5.96 -6.96
N LYS A 178 20.38 6.30 -6.82
CA LYS A 178 19.83 7.01 -5.65
C LYS A 178 18.38 6.60 -5.39
N PHE A 179 18.02 6.58 -4.11
CA PHE A 179 16.63 6.44 -3.65
C PHE A 179 16.01 7.80 -3.37
N LYS A 180 14.68 7.91 -3.52
CA LYS A 180 13.94 9.04 -2.97
C LYS A 180 13.91 8.93 -1.44
N PRO A 181 14.00 10.06 -0.70
CA PRO A 181 13.82 10.05 0.74
C PRO A 181 12.42 9.54 1.11
N SER A 182 12.34 8.83 2.22
CA SER A 182 11.07 8.45 2.86
C SER A 182 10.52 9.67 3.60
N ASN A 183 9.28 10.07 3.32
CA ASN A 183 8.50 10.90 4.23
C ASN A 183 7.05 10.40 4.24
N LEU A 184 6.88 9.16 4.71
CA LEU A 184 5.61 8.44 4.64
C LEU A 184 4.48 9.19 5.36
N MET A 185 4.79 9.85 6.47
CA MET A 185 3.82 10.62 7.25
C MET A 185 3.35 11.88 6.51
N ALA A 186 4.23 12.60 5.79
CA ALA A 186 3.83 13.76 4.99
C ALA A 186 2.93 13.41 3.80
N GLU A 187 3.00 12.17 3.30
CA GLU A 187 2.16 11.71 2.18
C GLU A 187 0.72 11.36 2.62
N LEU A 188 0.45 11.27 3.92
CA LEU A 188 -0.86 10.91 4.44
C LEU A 188 -1.75 12.15 4.64
N PRO A 189 -3.04 12.09 4.26
CA PRO A 189 -3.98 13.12 4.63
C PRO A 189 -4.19 13.15 6.15
N ASN A 190 -4.57 14.30 6.69
CA ASN A 190 -4.86 14.52 8.11
C ASN A 190 -3.66 14.33 9.06
N THR A 191 -2.45 14.42 8.53
CA THR A 191 -1.22 14.58 9.31
C THR A 191 -0.67 15.98 9.07
N THR A 192 -0.02 16.55 10.08
CA THR A 192 0.65 17.86 9.98
C THR A 192 2.01 17.79 10.65
N VAL A 193 2.99 18.48 10.08
CA VAL A 193 4.32 18.64 10.68
C VAL A 193 4.21 19.65 11.83
N VAL A 194 4.84 19.32 12.95
CA VAL A 194 4.91 20.14 14.15
C VAL A 194 6.37 20.55 14.36
N PHE A 195 6.61 21.84 14.57
CA PHE A 195 7.96 22.34 14.84
C PHE A 195 8.44 21.94 16.23
N GLN A 196 9.76 21.83 16.38
CA GLN A 196 10.39 21.30 17.59
C GLN A 196 10.02 22.11 18.85
N GLU A 197 9.80 23.41 18.73
CA GLU A 197 9.39 24.28 19.84
C GLU A 197 8.01 23.87 20.38
N GLU A 198 7.07 23.55 19.50
CA GLU A 198 5.73 23.08 19.91
C GLU A 198 5.79 21.68 20.53
N VAL A 199 6.63 20.79 19.99
CA VAL A 199 6.88 19.47 20.59
C VAL A 199 7.39 19.63 22.03
N ILE A 200 8.41 20.48 22.24
CA ILE A 200 8.98 20.75 23.57
C ILE A 200 7.94 21.37 24.51
N ASN A 201 7.16 22.33 24.02
CA ASN A 201 6.10 22.97 24.81
C ASN A 201 5.07 21.94 25.30
N VAL A 202 4.66 21.00 24.45
CA VAL A 202 3.73 19.94 24.83
C VAL A 202 4.37 18.93 25.77
N GLN A 203 5.64 18.57 25.56
CA GLN A 203 6.39 17.70 26.47
C GLN A 203 6.46 18.26 27.89
N ASN A 204 6.67 19.57 28.04
CA ASN A 204 6.71 20.25 29.35
C ASN A 204 5.36 20.28 30.07
N ARG A 205 4.26 19.97 29.37
CA ARG A 205 2.88 19.94 29.89
C ARG A 205 2.39 18.53 30.19
N ILE A 206 3.22 17.50 30.02
CA ILE A 206 2.88 16.10 30.31
C ILE A 206 2.56 15.92 31.80
N GLN A 207 1.46 15.23 32.08
CA GLN A 207 1.03 14.92 33.45
C GLN A 207 1.14 13.44 33.80
N THR A 208 0.59 12.55 32.98
CA THR A 208 0.54 11.10 33.26
C THR A 208 0.94 10.29 32.03
N GLU A 209 1.82 9.30 32.21
CA GLU A 209 2.24 8.36 31.16
C GLU A 209 1.44 7.04 31.24
N TYR A 210 0.88 6.60 30.12
CA TYR A 210 0.33 5.27 29.93
C TYR A 210 1.21 4.50 28.93
N ARG A 211 1.88 3.44 29.41
CA ARG A 211 2.73 2.59 28.56
C ARG A 211 1.88 1.53 27.89
N LEU A 212 1.76 1.60 26.57
CA LEU A 212 0.91 0.74 25.75
C LEU A 212 1.78 -0.32 25.05
N PRO A 213 1.78 -1.59 25.50
CA PRO A 213 2.63 -2.61 24.89
C PRO A 213 2.25 -2.90 23.45
N LEU A 214 3.24 -2.94 22.56
CA LEU A 214 3.05 -3.36 21.17
C LEU A 214 3.02 -4.89 21.10
N LYS A 215 1.90 -5.43 20.63
CA LYS A 215 1.70 -6.89 20.52
C LYS A 215 2.12 -7.38 19.14
N CYS A 216 2.98 -8.39 19.12
CA CYS A 216 3.53 -9.01 17.91
C CYS A 216 2.86 -10.37 17.60
N LYS A 217 1.53 -10.45 17.69
CA LYS A 217 0.82 -11.67 17.27
C LYS A 217 1.00 -11.85 15.75
N PRO A 218 1.21 -13.06 15.20
CA PRO A 218 1.59 -13.22 13.79
C PRO A 218 0.59 -12.71 12.75
N LYS A 219 -0.71 -12.63 13.08
CA LYS A 219 -1.80 -12.31 12.14
C LYS A 219 -2.78 -11.25 12.66
N SER A 220 -2.39 -10.51 13.69
CA SER A 220 -3.20 -9.44 14.30
C SER A 220 -2.29 -8.42 14.99
N ASN A 221 -2.86 -7.39 15.62
CA ASN A 221 -2.09 -6.32 16.27
C ASN A 221 -1.13 -5.61 15.30
N MET A 222 0.18 -5.68 15.50
CA MET A 222 1.15 -5.09 14.56
C MET A 222 1.18 -5.80 13.19
N ASN A 223 0.65 -7.02 13.11
CA ASN A 223 0.69 -7.88 11.93
C ASN A 223 -0.69 -8.12 11.31
N VAL A 224 -1.58 -7.12 11.38
CA VAL A 224 -2.91 -7.21 10.74
C VAL A 224 -2.80 -7.46 9.24
N TYR A 225 -1.77 -6.92 8.57
CA TYR A 225 -1.39 -7.23 7.19
C TYR A 225 -1.41 -8.74 6.87
N HIS A 226 -0.84 -9.56 7.77
CA HIS A 226 -0.71 -11.02 7.64
C HIS A 226 -1.98 -11.80 8.02
N GLY A 227 -3.03 -11.09 8.44
CA GLY A 227 -4.35 -11.63 8.65
C GLY A 227 -5.06 -11.97 7.34
N LYS A 228 -6.28 -12.49 7.45
CA LYS A 228 -7.10 -12.77 6.26
C LYS A 228 -7.44 -11.47 5.53
N GLY A 229 -6.99 -11.37 4.28
CA GLY A 229 -7.35 -10.30 3.34
C GLY A 229 -8.80 -10.39 2.87
N ARG A 230 -9.20 -9.45 2.01
CA ARG A 230 -10.52 -9.42 1.37
C ARG A 230 -10.44 -10.16 0.03
N GLN A 231 -10.96 -11.37 0.00
CA GLN A 231 -11.03 -12.14 -1.24
C GLN A 231 -12.29 -11.78 -2.02
N SER A 232 -12.13 -11.47 -3.31
CA SER A 232 -13.24 -11.31 -4.24
C SER A 232 -13.80 -12.68 -4.61
N LYS A 233 -15.04 -12.98 -4.22
CA LYS A 233 -15.72 -14.23 -4.64
C LYS A 233 -15.86 -14.33 -6.16
N ARG A 234 -15.90 -13.19 -6.85
CA ARG A 234 -16.11 -13.12 -8.30
C ARG A 234 -14.83 -13.39 -9.09
N THR A 235 -13.70 -12.90 -8.61
CA THR A 235 -12.44 -12.92 -9.37
C THR A 235 -11.36 -13.78 -8.74
N GLY A 236 -11.59 -14.37 -7.55
CA GLY A 236 -10.60 -15.15 -6.81
C GLY A 236 -9.50 -14.29 -6.14
N LEU A 237 -9.21 -13.10 -6.68
CA LEU A 237 -8.17 -12.19 -6.20
C LEU A 237 -8.33 -11.81 -4.71
N VAL A 238 -7.21 -11.83 -4.00
CA VAL A 238 -7.09 -11.44 -2.61
C VAL A 238 -6.54 -10.02 -2.53
N ARG A 239 -7.29 -9.11 -1.91
CA ARG A 239 -6.74 -7.83 -1.48
C ARG A 239 -6.19 -7.99 -0.06
N PRO A 240 -4.86 -7.92 0.15
CA PRO A 240 -4.30 -7.95 1.49
C PRO A 240 -4.80 -6.75 2.29
N ARG A 241 -4.75 -6.84 3.62
CA ARG A 241 -4.94 -5.65 4.46
C ARG A 241 -3.77 -4.69 4.20
N PRO A 242 -3.93 -3.37 4.36
CA PRO A 242 -2.82 -2.44 4.18
C PRO A 242 -1.66 -2.76 5.13
N TRP A 243 -0.42 -2.61 4.65
CA TRP A 243 0.79 -2.88 5.41
C TRP A 243 0.87 -2.05 6.70
N TYR A 244 0.51 -0.77 6.60
CA TYR A 244 0.50 0.16 7.71
C TYR A 244 -0.80 0.11 8.53
N GLU A 245 -1.76 -0.77 8.23
CA GLU A 245 -2.88 -1.04 9.14
C GLU A 245 -2.37 -1.84 10.34
N ILE A 246 -2.61 -1.33 11.54
CA ILE A 246 -2.30 -2.03 12.80
C ILE A 246 -3.46 -1.94 13.80
N GLU A 247 -3.43 -2.81 14.79
CA GLU A 247 -4.36 -2.80 15.93
C GLU A 247 -3.60 -2.64 17.25
N VAL A 248 -3.62 -1.42 17.81
CA VAL A 248 -3.15 -1.20 19.19
C VAL A 248 -4.28 -1.53 20.16
N ILE A 249 -4.25 -2.76 20.69
CA ILE A 249 -5.25 -3.26 21.64
C ILE A 249 -4.71 -3.16 23.06
N VAL A 250 -5.21 -2.17 23.80
CA VAL A 250 -4.85 -1.82 25.17
C VAL A 250 -5.63 -2.68 26.18
N SER A 251 -4.95 -3.21 27.21
CA SER A 251 -5.58 -4.04 28.24
C SER A 251 -6.46 -3.20 29.17
N SER A 252 -7.48 -3.84 29.75
CA SER A 252 -8.37 -3.21 30.74
C SER A 252 -7.61 -2.66 31.94
N SER A 253 -6.50 -3.29 32.35
CA SER A 253 -5.62 -2.80 33.41
C SER A 253 -5.04 -1.41 33.16
N ILE A 254 -4.93 -1.00 31.89
CA ILE A 254 -4.51 0.36 31.50
C ILE A 254 -5.74 1.21 31.22
N THR A 255 -6.73 0.70 30.49
CA THR A 255 -7.92 1.51 30.11
C THR A 255 -8.83 1.85 31.28
N SER A 256 -8.67 1.21 32.45
CA SER A 256 -9.36 1.55 33.69
C SER A 256 -8.60 2.55 34.55
N LEU A 257 -7.36 2.92 34.20
CA LEU A 257 -6.59 3.90 34.95
C LEU A 257 -7.24 5.28 34.84
N THR A 258 -7.25 6.02 35.95
CA THR A 258 -7.75 7.40 36.01
C THR A 258 -7.07 8.24 34.94
N GLY A 259 -7.86 9.02 34.20
CA GLY A 259 -7.37 9.93 33.17
C GLY A 259 -7.24 9.33 31.76
N TYR A 260 -7.25 8.00 31.60
CA TYR A 260 -7.15 7.38 30.26
C TYR A 260 -8.30 7.86 29.34
N PRO A 261 -8.03 8.20 28.06
CA PRO A 261 -9.04 8.81 27.20
C PRO A 261 -9.99 7.73 26.69
N ARG A 262 -11.07 7.41 27.42
CA ARG A 262 -12.00 6.32 27.08
C ARG A 262 -13.11 6.77 26.13
N LYS A 263 -13.29 6.03 25.04
CA LYS A 263 -14.38 6.20 24.05
C LYS A 263 -14.51 7.63 23.50
N ARG A 264 -13.37 8.28 23.23
CA ARG A 264 -13.32 9.65 22.69
C ARG A 264 -12.21 9.78 21.66
N ALA A 265 -12.34 10.81 20.82
CA ALA A 265 -11.27 11.30 19.97
C ALA A 265 -10.45 12.39 20.70
N PHE A 266 -9.20 12.56 20.28
CA PHE A 266 -8.25 13.54 20.83
C PHE A 266 -7.10 13.77 19.84
N ASP A 267 -6.52 14.96 19.87
CA ASP A 267 -5.32 15.29 19.11
C ASP A 267 -4.09 14.65 19.77
N VAL A 268 -3.15 14.23 18.94
CA VAL A 268 -1.86 13.71 19.35
C VAL A 268 -0.75 14.53 18.70
N ILE A 269 0.26 14.92 19.48
CA ILE A 269 1.56 15.37 18.99
C ILE A 269 2.61 14.31 19.35
N THR A 270 3.40 13.89 18.37
CA THR A 270 4.40 12.84 18.55
C THR A 270 5.77 13.39 18.93
N ASP A 271 6.63 12.53 19.49
CA ASP A 271 8.01 12.90 19.87
C ASP A 271 8.91 13.34 18.71
N ASP A 272 8.54 12.97 17.48
CA ASP A 272 9.24 13.25 16.23
C ASP A 272 8.50 14.28 15.35
N GLY A 273 7.58 15.05 15.92
CA GLY A 273 7.04 16.25 15.26
C GLY A 273 5.89 16.00 14.29
N TRP A 274 5.00 15.07 14.58
CA TRP A 274 3.75 14.86 13.84
C TRP A 274 2.52 15.15 14.69
N LYS A 275 1.53 15.80 14.08
CA LYS A 275 0.20 15.95 14.65
C LYS A 275 -0.85 15.23 13.81
N PHE A 276 -1.66 14.42 14.48
CA PHE A 276 -2.82 13.73 13.91
C PHE A 276 -3.81 13.38 15.02
N ARG A 277 -5.03 12.99 14.63
CA ARG A 277 -6.10 12.68 15.59
C ARG A 277 -6.16 11.18 15.87
N CYS A 278 -6.32 10.82 17.14
CA CYS A 278 -6.55 9.46 17.59
C CYS A 278 -7.94 9.31 18.20
N LYS A 279 -8.41 8.07 18.29
CA LYS A 279 -9.61 7.73 19.05
C LYS A 279 -9.46 6.41 19.76
N THR A 280 -10.07 6.32 20.94
CA THR A 280 -10.31 5.03 21.60
C THR A 280 -11.73 4.54 21.37
N SER A 281 -11.89 3.23 21.18
CA SER A 281 -13.19 2.64 20.87
C SER A 281 -13.29 1.17 21.28
N GLY A 282 -14.47 0.56 21.06
CA GLY A 282 -14.76 -0.84 21.37
C GLY A 282 -14.97 -1.13 22.85
N ASP A 283 -15.12 -2.40 23.18
CA ASP A 283 -15.31 -2.86 24.57
C ASP A 283 -14.16 -2.38 25.45
N HIS A 284 -14.50 -1.87 26.62
CA HIS A 284 -13.55 -1.31 27.58
C HIS A 284 -12.60 -0.24 27.00
N ALA A 285 -12.95 0.42 25.88
CA ALA A 285 -12.09 1.36 25.16
C ALA A 285 -10.73 0.77 24.73
N LYS A 286 -10.71 -0.56 24.45
CA LYS A 286 -9.50 -1.33 24.18
C LYS A 286 -8.77 -0.94 22.90
N ASN A 287 -9.47 -0.41 21.91
CA ASN A 287 -8.87 -0.10 20.61
C ASN A 287 -8.36 1.33 20.60
N LEU A 288 -7.05 1.54 20.50
CA LEU A 288 -6.45 2.82 20.14
C LEU A 288 -6.16 2.82 18.63
N ARG A 289 -6.64 3.84 17.90
CA ARG A 289 -6.47 3.96 16.45
C ARG A 289 -6.32 5.43 16.08
N SER A 290 -5.63 5.70 14.98
CA SER A 290 -5.80 6.99 14.29
C SER A 290 -7.24 7.15 13.79
N GLU A 291 -7.74 8.37 13.85
CA GLU A 291 -9.05 8.74 13.33
C GLU A 291 -8.97 8.95 11.81
N ASP A 292 -10.08 8.70 11.11
CA ASP A 292 -10.29 8.78 9.65
C ASP A 292 -9.44 7.87 8.75
N ASN A 293 -8.18 7.61 9.10
CA ASN A 293 -7.28 6.75 8.36
C ASN A 293 -6.57 5.77 9.30
N LEU A 294 -6.86 4.47 9.15
CA LEU A 294 -6.30 3.40 9.97
C LEU A 294 -4.80 3.15 9.74
N GLU A 295 -4.21 3.75 8.70
CA GLU A 295 -2.79 3.58 8.37
C GLU A 295 -1.89 4.60 9.06
N ILE A 296 -2.39 5.76 9.54
CA ILE A 296 -1.54 6.81 10.13
C ILE A 296 -0.73 6.29 11.32
N LEU A 297 -1.39 5.67 12.31
CA LEU A 297 -0.70 5.19 13.50
C LEU A 297 0.31 4.07 13.17
N GLY A 298 -0.01 3.19 12.22
CA GLY A 298 0.92 2.14 11.82
C GLY A 298 2.05 2.64 10.92
N THR A 299 1.81 3.68 10.11
CA THR A 299 2.86 4.37 9.34
C THR A 299 3.85 5.02 10.29
N TRP A 300 3.36 5.70 11.33
CA TRP A 300 4.23 6.30 12.35
C TRP A 300 5.09 5.26 13.08
N ILE A 301 4.54 4.08 13.42
CA ILE A 301 5.29 3.05 14.16
C ILE A 301 6.19 2.23 13.23
N LYS A 302 5.63 1.60 12.20
CA LYS A 302 6.39 0.74 11.29
C LYS A 302 7.37 1.55 10.45
N GLY A 303 6.99 2.74 10.00
CA GLY A 303 7.87 3.63 9.24
C GLY A 303 9.12 4.00 10.03
N ARG A 304 9.01 4.29 11.33
CA ARG A 304 10.20 4.52 12.18
C ARG A 304 11.08 3.28 12.35
N MET A 305 10.47 2.10 12.46
CA MET A 305 11.24 0.84 12.50
C MET A 305 11.94 0.55 11.15
N GLU A 306 11.29 0.87 10.03
CA GLU A 306 11.83 0.77 8.67
C GLU A 306 13.00 1.75 8.48
N GLU A 307 12.84 3.00 8.89
CA GLU A 307 13.89 4.03 8.81
C GLU A 307 15.11 3.69 9.69
N ALA A 308 14.90 3.01 10.82
CA ALA A 308 15.97 2.50 11.66
C ALA A 308 16.62 1.21 11.11
N GLY A 309 16.15 0.67 9.97
CA GLY A 309 16.63 -0.57 9.38
C GLY A 309 16.32 -1.81 10.23
N LYS A 310 15.26 -1.75 11.04
CA LYS A 310 14.86 -2.82 11.99
C LYS A 310 13.60 -3.58 11.57
N LEU A 311 13.01 -3.18 10.45
CA LEU A 311 11.85 -3.83 9.87
C LEU A 311 11.88 -3.63 8.35
N ASN A 312 11.62 -4.68 7.59
CA ASN A 312 11.36 -4.58 6.16
C ASN A 312 9.86 -4.67 5.88
N ILE A 313 9.43 -4.09 4.77
CA ILE A 313 8.03 -4.19 4.34
C ILE A 313 7.70 -5.65 4.03
N GLY A 314 6.59 -6.12 4.60
CA GLY A 314 6.15 -7.51 4.44
C GLY A 314 6.63 -8.43 5.56
N ASP A 315 7.54 -8.00 6.44
CA ASP A 315 7.98 -8.82 7.57
C ASP A 315 6.82 -9.11 8.55
N VAL A 316 6.89 -10.27 9.22
CA VAL A 316 6.09 -10.51 10.42
C VAL A 316 6.81 -9.84 11.60
N VAL A 317 6.24 -8.76 12.14
CA VAL A 317 6.79 -8.06 13.31
C VAL A 317 6.88 -9.04 14.48
N THR A 318 8.05 -9.09 15.12
CA THR A 318 8.37 -9.98 16.24
C THR A 318 8.88 -9.16 17.42
N LYS A 319 9.10 -9.81 18.57
CA LYS A 319 9.77 -9.15 19.69
C LYS A 319 11.22 -8.76 19.35
N SER A 320 11.90 -9.54 18.50
CA SER A 320 13.27 -9.23 18.06
C SER A 320 13.34 -7.91 17.31
N HIS A 321 12.38 -7.64 16.42
CA HIS A 321 12.28 -6.35 15.72
C HIS A 321 12.13 -5.17 16.70
N LEU A 322 11.25 -5.30 17.70
CA LEU A 322 11.06 -4.26 18.73
C LEU A 322 12.31 -4.08 19.62
N THR A 323 12.95 -5.18 20.03
CA THR A 323 14.19 -5.14 20.81
C THR A 323 15.33 -4.51 20.01
N GLY A 324 15.46 -4.87 18.72
CA GLY A 324 16.45 -4.31 17.81
C GLY A 324 16.22 -2.83 17.51
N TYR A 325 14.97 -2.37 17.57
CA TYR A 325 14.60 -0.96 17.52
C TYR A 325 14.90 -0.22 18.83
N GLY A 326 14.86 -0.89 19.98
CA GLY A 326 15.10 -0.32 21.31
C GLY A 326 13.82 -0.10 22.15
N ARG A 327 12.64 -0.20 21.52
CA ARG A 327 11.35 0.12 22.15
C ARG A 327 10.27 -0.92 21.85
N SER A 328 9.55 -1.35 22.89
CA SER A 328 8.48 -2.37 22.80
C SER A 328 7.08 -1.87 23.19
N HIS A 329 6.94 -0.59 23.48
CA HIS A 329 5.68 0.05 23.87
C HIS A 329 5.65 1.49 23.39
N ILE A 330 4.44 2.00 23.15
CA ILE A 330 4.21 3.43 22.94
C ILE A 330 3.91 4.06 24.29
N SER A 331 4.44 5.26 24.53
CA SER A 331 4.00 6.09 25.65
C SER A 331 2.90 7.03 25.18
N LEU A 332 1.69 6.85 25.70
CA LEU A 332 0.59 7.79 25.53
C LEU A 332 0.52 8.65 26.79
N CYS A 333 0.75 9.95 26.66
CA CYS A 333 0.89 10.87 27.77
C CYS A 333 -0.23 11.92 27.76
N SER A 334 -0.93 12.08 28.88
CA SER A 334 -1.90 13.16 29.03
C SER A 334 -1.18 14.49 29.20
N THR A 335 -1.78 15.58 28.72
CA THR A 335 -1.31 16.94 28.98
C THR A 335 -2.27 17.65 29.94
N ASP A 336 -1.98 18.90 30.29
CA ASP A 336 -2.92 19.80 30.97
C ASP A 336 -4.15 20.17 30.13
N ASP A 337 -4.10 19.98 28.81
CA ASP A 337 -5.23 20.04 27.89
C ASP A 337 -5.81 18.63 27.70
N ARG A 338 -7.11 18.48 27.98
CA ARG A 338 -7.80 17.19 27.94
C ARG A 338 -7.96 16.62 26.53
N ASP A 339 -7.87 17.46 25.50
CA ASP A 339 -8.03 17.09 24.10
C ASP A 339 -6.68 16.95 23.37
N LEU A 340 -5.57 17.30 24.02
CA LEU A 340 -4.22 17.18 23.47
C LEU A 340 -3.40 16.15 24.26
N TRP A 341 -2.86 15.18 23.53
CA TRP A 341 -2.04 14.10 24.07
C TRP A 341 -0.66 14.10 23.42
N PHE A 342 0.33 13.62 24.15
CA PHE A 342 1.67 13.40 23.63
C PHE A 342 1.90 11.92 23.40
N LEU A 343 2.48 11.54 22.26
CA LEU A 343 2.75 10.15 21.90
C LEU A 343 4.23 9.94 21.63
N SER A 344 4.84 8.95 22.28
CA SER A 344 6.26 8.68 22.10
C SER A 344 6.57 7.23 21.75
N PHE A 345 7.38 7.04 20.71
CA PHE A 345 7.94 5.76 20.30
C PHE A 345 9.45 5.90 20.00
N LYS A 346 10.12 6.76 20.75
CA LYS A 346 11.58 6.92 20.68
C LYS A 346 12.29 5.64 21.18
N PRO A 347 13.34 5.17 20.49
CA PRO A 347 14.21 4.05 20.90
C PRO A 347 14.71 4.14 22.34
#